data_AF-A0AAN7V0Z6-F1
#
_entry.id   AF-A0AAN7V0Z6-F1
#
_cell.length_a   1.000
_cell.length_b   1.000
_cell.length_c   1.000
_cell.angle_alpha   90.00
_cell.angle_beta   90.00
_cell.angle_gamma   90.00
#
_symmetry.space_group_name_H-M   'P 1'
#
loop_
_entity.id
_entity.type
_entity.pdbx_description
1 polymer ?
#
loop_
_entity_poly.entity_id
_entity_poly.type
_entity_poly.pdbx_seq_one_letter_code
_entity_poly.pdbx_strand_id
1 'polypeptide(L)'
;MNYPYILRNLVIHAAEHEPPARFGKGHPLSTYKPPLVEVITTIPQMCYILDYPYPSIQWPRKGLPRTAKLTITETISVGEDRGAQLIAWQVLLHGKEKPWTAVVKIYDPLYFYIYYEISFPRWVIDEAAEDYGREVMEYRHLQATRSIQELGFAPDYYGSWTFDLMPTLQDKVYKRSIRLILTRYSHGSTIQDLCTPNTFHYEEPYRLKVAAKLLKGIIKELG
;
A
#
# COMPACT_ATOMS: atom_id res chain seq x y z
N MET A 1 -12.57 -16.84 -2.36
CA MET A 1 -11.41 -16.67 -1.46
C MET A 1 -11.87 -15.87 -0.25
N ASN A 2 -11.47 -16.19 1.00
CA ASN A 2 -11.84 -15.39 2.17
C ASN A 2 -10.88 -14.19 2.26
N TYR A 3 -11.39 -12.97 2.07
CA TYR A 3 -10.57 -11.75 2.07
C TYR A 3 -10.37 -11.26 3.51
N PRO A 4 -9.17 -11.40 4.12
CA PRO A 4 -8.96 -11.03 5.52
C PRO A 4 -9.27 -9.55 5.78
N TYR A 5 -9.10 -8.68 4.77
CA TYR A 5 -9.21 -7.24 4.93
C TYR A 5 -10.63 -6.66 4.79
N ILE A 6 -11.65 -7.51 4.58
CA ILE A 6 -13.04 -7.07 4.41
C ILE A 6 -13.86 -7.26 5.71
N LEU A 7 -13.26 -7.85 6.75
CA LEU A 7 -13.93 -8.08 8.02
C LEU A 7 -13.99 -6.78 8.84
N ARG A 8 -15.20 -6.21 8.95
CA ARG A 8 -15.46 -5.07 9.85
C ARG A 8 -15.02 -5.42 11.27
N ASN A 9 -14.38 -4.46 11.95
CA ASN A 9 -13.81 -4.60 13.30
C ASN A 9 -12.58 -5.52 13.41
N LEU A 10 -11.96 -5.94 12.31
CA LEU A 10 -10.65 -6.57 12.39
C LEU A 10 -9.65 -5.61 13.04
N VAL A 11 -8.97 -6.10 14.07
CA VAL A 11 -7.91 -5.38 14.79
C VAL A 11 -6.57 -5.96 14.39
N ILE A 12 -5.67 -5.07 13.94
CA ILE A 12 -4.31 -5.43 13.54
C ILE A 12 -3.32 -4.66 14.40
N HIS A 13 -2.27 -5.35 14.85
CA HIS A 13 -1.12 -4.75 15.48
C HIS A 13 -0.02 -4.57 14.45
N ALA A 14 0.37 -3.32 14.21
CA ALA A 14 1.41 -2.98 13.26
C ALA A 14 2.60 -2.34 13.96
N ALA A 15 3.79 -2.55 13.39
CA ALA A 15 5.02 -1.89 13.76
C ALA A 15 5.51 -1.05 12.58
N GLU A 16 6.09 0.11 12.89
CA GLU A 16 6.70 0.97 11.88
C GLU A 16 7.87 0.23 11.21
N HIS A 17 7.93 0.32 9.89
CA HIS A 17 8.84 -0.43 9.05
C HIS A 17 9.57 0.51 8.09
N GLU A 18 10.88 0.33 7.95
CA GLU A 18 11.65 1.01 6.91
C GLU A 18 11.92 0.07 5.73
N PRO A 19 11.55 0.44 4.50
CA PRO A 19 11.92 -0.35 3.33
C PRO A 19 13.46 -0.42 3.20
N PRO A 20 14.04 -1.55 2.75
CA PRO A 20 15.47 -1.67 2.50
C PRO A 20 15.99 -0.60 1.53
N ALA A 21 17.27 -0.22 1.67
CA ALA A 21 17.88 0.83 0.86
C ALA A 21 18.06 0.37 -0.60
N ARG A 22 17.51 1.16 -1.54
CA ARG A 22 17.52 0.98 -3.02
C ARG A 22 16.46 0.02 -3.55
N PHE A 23 15.25 0.55 -3.73
CA PHE A 23 14.29 -0.02 -4.66
C PHE A 23 14.51 0.60 -6.04
N GLY A 24 14.83 -0.25 -7.02
CA GLY A 24 15.09 0.09 -8.41
C GLY A 24 15.40 -1.19 -9.18
N LYS A 25 14.98 -1.28 -10.45
CA LYS A 25 15.12 -2.48 -11.28
C LYS A 25 16.55 -3.04 -11.21
N GLY A 26 16.72 -4.26 -10.70
CA GLY A 26 17.98 -5.00 -10.76
C GLY A 26 18.57 -5.49 -9.44
N HIS A 27 17.96 -5.17 -8.28
CA HIS A 27 18.35 -5.81 -7.02
C HIS A 27 17.31 -6.89 -6.67
N PRO A 28 17.68 -8.20 -6.70
CA PRO A 28 16.76 -9.23 -6.28
C PRO A 28 16.41 -8.99 -4.80
N LEU A 29 15.15 -8.60 -4.55
CA LEU A 29 14.59 -8.39 -3.21
C LEU A 29 14.53 -9.71 -2.42
N SER A 30 14.55 -10.81 -3.16
CA SER A 30 14.49 -12.17 -2.71
C SER A 30 15.80 -12.88 -3.07
N THR A 31 16.44 -13.53 -2.09
CA THR A 31 17.53 -14.48 -2.36
C THR A 31 17.01 -15.78 -2.98
N TYR A 32 15.69 -15.96 -3.08
CA TYR A 32 15.10 -17.15 -3.64
C TYR A 32 15.22 -17.14 -5.16
N LYS A 33 15.72 -18.26 -5.70
CA LYS A 33 15.57 -18.54 -7.13
C LYS A 33 14.08 -18.64 -7.41
N PRO A 34 13.59 -17.84 -8.35
CA PRO A 34 12.17 -17.66 -8.48
C PRO A 34 11.67 -18.93 -9.24
N PRO A 35 10.57 -19.60 -8.81
CA PRO A 35 10.16 -20.93 -9.31
C PRO A 35 9.97 -20.97 -10.82
N LEU A 36 10.09 -22.15 -11.44
CA LEU A 36 9.82 -22.27 -12.88
C LEU A 36 8.41 -21.75 -13.20
N VAL A 37 8.27 -21.10 -14.36
CA VAL A 37 6.99 -20.54 -14.82
C VAL A 37 5.86 -21.56 -14.74
N GLU A 38 6.13 -22.80 -15.13
CA GLU A 38 5.21 -23.94 -15.09
C GLU A 38 4.69 -24.27 -13.67
N VAL A 39 5.50 -24.01 -12.65
CA VAL A 39 5.12 -24.22 -11.25
C VAL A 39 4.21 -23.08 -10.78
N ILE A 40 4.51 -21.84 -11.15
CA ILE A 40 3.75 -20.66 -10.72
C ILE A 40 2.32 -20.69 -11.28
N THR A 41 2.15 -21.17 -12.51
CA THR A 41 0.84 -21.26 -13.18
C THR A 41 -0.04 -22.39 -12.64
N THR A 42 0.53 -23.36 -11.89
CA THR A 42 -0.18 -24.56 -11.42
C THR A 42 -0.47 -24.54 -9.93
N ILE A 43 0.26 -23.76 -9.13
CA ILE A 43 0.03 -23.64 -7.68
C ILE A 43 -0.93 -22.49 -7.36
N PRO A 44 -1.83 -22.66 -6.37
CA PRO A 44 -2.60 -21.53 -5.85
C PRO A 44 -1.67 -20.40 -5.38
N GLN A 45 -2.01 -19.15 -5.69
CA GLN A 45 -1.19 -17.98 -5.34
C GLN A 45 -0.88 -17.89 -3.83
N MET A 46 -1.80 -18.32 -2.96
CA MET A 46 -1.54 -18.42 -1.53
C MET A 46 -0.37 -19.38 -1.24
N CYS A 47 -0.31 -20.57 -1.85
CA CYS A 47 0.78 -21.51 -1.66
C CYS A 47 2.11 -20.92 -2.16
N TYR A 48 2.09 -20.30 -3.35
CA TYR A 48 3.25 -19.59 -3.88
C TYR A 48 3.80 -18.54 -2.90
N ILE A 49 2.93 -17.69 -2.34
CA ILE A 49 3.35 -16.65 -1.40
C ILE A 49 3.88 -17.24 -0.08
N LEU A 50 3.33 -18.36 0.36
CA LEU A 50 3.74 -19.04 1.58
C LEU A 50 5.06 -19.78 1.45
N ASP A 51 5.37 -20.32 0.27
CA ASP A 51 6.62 -21.02 -0.02
C ASP A 51 7.77 -20.05 -0.32
N TYR A 52 7.45 -18.83 -0.76
CA TYR A 52 8.41 -17.78 -1.12
C TYR A 52 8.19 -16.47 -0.33
N PRO A 53 8.12 -16.50 1.01
CA PRO A 53 7.75 -15.31 1.78
C PRO A 53 8.79 -14.20 1.62
N TYR A 54 8.30 -12.96 1.60
CA TYR A 54 9.19 -11.81 1.57
C TYR A 54 10.12 -11.83 2.81
N PRO A 55 11.43 -11.60 2.64
CA PRO A 55 12.35 -11.57 3.78
C PRO A 55 11.89 -10.54 4.81
N SER A 56 11.89 -10.91 6.09
CA SER A 56 11.59 -9.97 7.19
C SER A 56 12.73 -8.97 7.45
N ILE A 57 13.50 -8.63 6.41
CA ILE A 57 14.63 -7.70 6.49
C ILE A 57 14.07 -6.33 6.85
N GLN A 58 14.44 -5.86 8.04
CA GLN A 58 14.29 -4.48 8.44
C GLN A 58 15.64 -3.81 8.24
N TRP A 59 15.65 -2.66 7.55
CA TRP A 59 16.86 -1.86 7.49
C TRP A 59 17.23 -1.36 8.89
N PRO A 60 18.53 -1.27 9.26
CA PRO A 60 18.94 -0.75 10.55
C PRO A 60 18.33 0.63 10.80
N ARG A 61 17.46 0.67 11.80
CA ARG A 61 16.80 1.88 12.27
C ARG A 61 17.46 2.37 13.56
N LYS A 62 17.53 3.69 13.74
CA LYS A 62 17.86 4.29 15.04
C LYS A 62 16.62 4.25 15.96
N GLY A 63 16.73 3.52 17.07
CA GLY A 63 15.70 3.42 18.10
C GLY A 63 14.65 2.33 17.87
N LEU A 64 13.75 2.18 18.85
CA LEU A 64 12.67 1.19 18.80
C LEU A 64 11.57 1.60 17.81
N PRO A 65 10.99 0.66 17.05
CA PRO A 65 9.91 0.98 16.14
C PRO A 65 8.65 1.40 16.89
N ARG A 66 7.96 2.44 16.39
CA ARG A 66 6.63 2.77 16.88
C ARG A 66 5.67 1.62 16.57
N THR A 67 4.71 1.39 17.44
CA THR A 67 3.65 0.40 17.24
C THR A 67 2.30 1.06 17.23
N ALA A 68 1.36 0.48 16.49
CA ALA A 68 0.00 0.98 16.34
C ALA A 68 -1.01 -0.16 16.42
N LYS A 69 -2.15 0.10 17.06
CA LYS A 69 -3.37 -0.69 16.91
C LYS A 69 -4.19 -0.07 15.80
N LEU A 70 -4.56 -0.89 14.82
CA LEU A 70 -5.29 -0.47 13.64
C LEU A 70 -6.64 -1.19 13.60
N THR A 71 -7.72 -0.45 13.37
CA THR A 71 -9.09 -1.01 13.33
C THR A 71 -9.79 -0.60 12.05
N ILE A 72 -10.32 -1.57 11.31
CA ILE A 72 -11.01 -1.32 10.03
C ILE A 72 -12.29 -0.52 10.26
N THR A 73 -12.46 0.61 9.56
CA THR A 73 -13.72 1.37 9.55
C THR A 73 -14.46 1.30 8.23
N GLU A 74 -13.77 1.45 7.11
CA GLU A 74 -14.39 1.54 5.79
C GLU A 74 -13.49 0.98 4.70
N THR A 75 -14.08 0.26 3.75
CA THR A 75 -13.41 -0.23 2.55
C THR A 75 -13.48 0.83 1.45
N ILE A 76 -12.32 1.28 0.96
CA ILE A 76 -12.26 2.30 -0.11
C ILE A 76 -12.13 1.62 -1.47
N SER A 77 -11.11 0.79 -1.66
CA SER A 77 -10.89 0.02 -2.89
C SER A 77 -10.15 -1.26 -2.56
N VAL A 78 -10.88 -2.37 -2.60
CA VAL A 78 -10.33 -3.72 -2.40
C VAL A 78 -10.84 -4.63 -3.49
N GLY A 79 -10.06 -5.65 -3.83
CA GLY A 79 -10.42 -6.62 -4.84
C GLY A 79 -9.21 -7.38 -5.36
N GLU A 80 -9.49 -8.53 -5.96
CA GLU A 80 -8.51 -9.32 -6.70
C GLU A 80 -7.97 -8.52 -7.88
N ASP A 81 -6.69 -8.74 -8.19
CA ASP A 81 -5.99 -8.14 -9.33
C ASP A 81 -5.94 -6.61 -9.36
N ARG A 82 -6.13 -5.97 -8.19
CA ARG A 82 -6.03 -4.52 -8.02
C ARG A 82 -4.67 -4.04 -7.51
N GLY A 83 -3.76 -4.96 -7.20
CA GLY A 83 -2.49 -4.64 -6.55
C GLY A 83 -2.72 -4.19 -5.10
N ALA A 84 -2.26 -3.00 -4.76
CA ALA A 84 -2.39 -2.47 -3.40
C ALA A 84 -3.86 -2.19 -3.00
N GLN A 85 -4.22 -2.62 -1.80
CA GLN A 85 -5.59 -2.50 -1.26
C GLN A 85 -5.73 -1.22 -0.44
N LEU A 86 -6.85 -0.50 -0.58
CA LEU A 86 -7.12 0.78 0.10
C LEU A 86 -8.28 0.67 1.09
N ILE A 87 -8.03 1.03 2.34
CA ILE A 87 -9.00 0.93 3.44
C ILE A 87 -8.84 2.12 4.37
N ALA A 88 -9.92 2.69 4.90
CA ALA A 88 -9.84 3.68 5.98
C ALA A 88 -9.85 2.95 7.33
N TRP A 89 -8.85 3.21 8.16
CA TRP A 89 -8.71 2.62 9.50
C TRP A 89 -8.65 3.70 10.59
N GLN A 90 -9.13 3.35 11.79
CA GLN A 90 -8.75 4.04 13.02
C GLN A 90 -7.36 3.58 13.45
N VAL A 91 -6.46 4.54 13.65
CA VAL A 91 -5.07 4.34 14.05
C VAL A 91 -4.91 4.83 15.49
N LEU A 92 -4.45 3.94 16.38
CA LEU A 92 -4.06 4.27 17.75
C LEU A 92 -2.59 3.92 17.97
N LEU A 93 -1.72 4.93 18.03
CA LEU A 93 -0.32 4.70 18.39
C LEU A 93 -0.20 4.26 19.85
N HIS A 94 0.75 3.36 20.10
CA HIS A 94 1.12 3.01 21.46
C HIS A 94 1.60 4.25 22.23
N GLY A 95 1.08 4.41 23.45
CA GLY A 95 1.34 5.60 24.28
C GLY A 95 0.56 6.86 23.89
N LYS A 96 -0.41 6.77 22.96
CA LYS A 96 -1.37 7.84 22.67
C LYS A 96 -2.77 7.43 23.11
N GLU A 97 -3.58 8.41 23.50
CA GLU A 97 -4.94 8.17 24.00
C GLU A 97 -6.02 8.29 22.90
N LYS A 98 -5.79 9.17 21.91
CA LYS A 98 -6.80 9.48 20.90
C LYS A 98 -6.45 8.80 19.57
N PRO A 99 -7.36 7.96 19.03
CA PRO A 99 -7.21 7.43 17.70
C PRO A 99 -7.53 8.51 16.65
N TRP A 100 -7.07 8.29 15.42
CA TRP A 100 -7.45 9.11 14.27
C TRP A 100 -7.68 8.25 13.03
N THR A 101 -8.39 8.79 12.05
CA THR A 101 -8.65 8.11 10.79
C THR A 101 -7.51 8.33 9.80
N ALA A 102 -7.03 7.26 9.18
CA ALA A 102 -6.05 7.29 8.09
C ALA A 102 -6.48 6.36 6.95
N VAL A 103 -6.01 6.65 5.74
CA VAL A 103 -6.02 5.66 4.64
C VAL A 103 -4.85 4.73 4.85
N VAL A 104 -5.12 3.44 4.74
CA VAL A 104 -4.17 2.35 4.80
C VAL A 104 -4.10 1.75 3.42
N LYS A 105 -2.91 1.83 2.82
CA LYS A 105 -2.61 1.18 1.55
C LYS A 105 -1.76 -0.05 1.82
N ILE A 106 -2.33 -1.23 1.58
CA ILE A 106 -1.76 -2.54 1.93
C ILE A 106 -1.19 -3.18 0.67
N TYR A 107 0.07 -3.59 0.74
CA TYR A 107 0.79 -4.26 -0.35
C TYR A 107 0.89 -5.75 -0.02
N ASP A 108 -0.23 -6.45 -0.14
CA ASP A 108 -0.28 -7.90 -0.01
C ASP A 108 -0.16 -8.53 -1.41
N PRO A 109 0.91 -9.31 -1.69
CA PRO A 109 1.09 -10.02 -2.96
C PRO A 109 -0.10 -10.88 -3.40
N LEU A 110 -0.99 -11.27 -2.49
CA LEU A 110 -2.19 -12.07 -2.79
C LEU A 110 -3.18 -11.34 -3.71
N TYR A 111 -3.12 -10.01 -3.77
CA TYR A 111 -4.04 -9.20 -4.56
C TYR A 111 -3.39 -8.61 -5.82
N PHE A 112 -2.14 -9.00 -6.10
CA PHE A 112 -1.43 -8.64 -7.31
C PHE A 112 -1.70 -9.67 -8.40
N TYR A 113 -1.81 -9.18 -9.62
CA TYR A 113 -2.20 -9.98 -10.77
C TYR A 113 -1.02 -10.79 -11.32
N ILE A 114 -1.08 -12.10 -11.17
CA ILE A 114 0.02 -13.02 -11.49
C ILE A 114 0.19 -13.31 -12.99
N TYR A 115 -0.85 -13.11 -13.82
CA TYR A 115 -0.85 -13.51 -15.25
C TYR A 115 -0.90 -12.30 -16.18
N TYR A 116 0.11 -11.98 -17.00
CA TYR A 116 -0.15 -11.09 -18.16
C TYR A 116 -0.64 -11.93 -19.36
N GLU A 117 -1.36 -11.29 -20.28
CA GLU A 117 -1.98 -11.93 -21.46
C GLU A 117 -1.04 -12.76 -22.35
N ILE A 118 0.30 -12.64 -22.25
CA ILE A 118 1.22 -13.38 -23.13
C ILE A 118 2.54 -13.74 -22.40
N SER A 119 2.60 -14.95 -21.83
CA SER A 119 3.80 -15.83 -21.64
C SER A 119 4.69 -15.77 -20.39
N PHE A 120 4.60 -14.78 -19.48
CA PHE A 120 5.46 -14.77 -18.28
C PHE A 120 4.69 -14.42 -17.00
N PRO A 121 4.66 -15.30 -15.98
CA PRO A 121 4.05 -15.00 -14.70
C PRO A 121 4.82 -13.88 -14.01
N ARG A 122 4.08 -12.97 -13.37
CA ARG A 122 4.69 -11.92 -12.55
C ARG A 122 5.12 -12.45 -11.21
N TRP A 123 6.28 -11.99 -10.77
CA TRP A 123 6.78 -12.19 -9.42
C TRP A 123 6.01 -11.27 -8.47
N VAL A 124 4.76 -11.63 -8.15
CA VAL A 124 3.84 -10.77 -7.39
C VAL A 124 4.39 -10.35 -6.01
N ILE A 125 5.30 -11.15 -5.46
CA ILE A 125 6.00 -10.85 -4.19
C ILE A 125 6.99 -9.68 -4.39
N ASP A 126 7.77 -9.72 -5.46
CA ASP A 126 8.71 -8.65 -5.80
C ASP A 126 7.94 -7.40 -6.25
N GLU A 127 6.90 -7.55 -7.07
CA GLU A 127 6.08 -6.41 -7.55
C GLU A 127 5.42 -5.66 -6.38
N ALA A 128 4.80 -6.37 -5.44
CA ALA A 128 4.22 -5.75 -4.25
C ALA A 128 5.26 -5.03 -3.39
N ALA A 129 6.46 -5.60 -3.26
CA ALA A 129 7.54 -5.00 -2.49
C ALA A 129 8.17 -3.80 -3.20
N GLU A 130 8.32 -3.86 -4.53
CA GLU A 130 8.77 -2.75 -5.37
C GLU A 130 7.79 -1.58 -5.32
N ASP A 131 6.49 -1.84 -5.47
CA ASP A 131 5.44 -0.82 -5.38
C ASP A 131 5.44 -0.15 -4.00
N TYR A 132 5.50 -0.94 -2.93
CA TYR A 132 5.62 -0.44 -1.56
C TYR A 132 6.87 0.42 -1.37
N GLY A 133 8.03 -0.11 -1.75
CA GLY A 133 9.32 0.56 -1.55
C GLY A 133 9.41 1.87 -2.34
N ARG A 134 8.98 1.84 -3.61
CA ARG A 134 8.92 3.02 -4.48
C ARG A 134 8.02 4.09 -3.88
N GLU A 135 6.80 3.74 -3.48
CA GLU A 135 5.85 4.72 -2.95
C GLU A 135 6.32 5.33 -1.61
N VAL A 136 6.96 4.56 -0.74
CA VAL A 136 7.57 5.11 0.48
C VAL A 136 8.69 6.09 0.16
N MET A 137 9.52 5.80 -0.84
CA MET A 137 10.59 6.70 -1.28
C MET A 137 10.02 7.99 -1.86
N GLU A 138 8.96 7.91 -2.68
CA GLU A 138 8.27 9.09 -3.21
C GLU A 138 7.67 9.96 -2.09
N TYR A 139 6.95 9.37 -1.14
CA TYR A 139 6.41 10.15 -0.02
C TYR A 139 7.49 10.81 0.83
N ARG A 140 8.63 10.13 1.05
CA ARG A 140 9.79 10.72 1.74
C ARG A 140 10.40 11.87 0.96
N HIS A 141 10.54 11.71 -0.35
CA HIS A 141 11.02 12.76 -1.24
C HIS A 141 10.09 13.98 -1.19
N LEU A 142 8.78 13.77 -1.37
CA LEU A 142 7.76 14.82 -1.30
C LEU A 142 7.72 15.50 0.07
N GLN A 143 7.94 14.78 1.17
CA GLN A 143 8.05 15.39 2.51
C GLN A 143 9.29 16.27 2.65
N ALA A 144 10.42 15.86 2.06
CA ALA A 144 11.67 16.61 2.11
C ALA A 144 11.65 17.87 1.22
N THR A 145 10.90 17.86 0.12
CA THR A 145 10.79 18.98 -0.83
C THR A 145 9.61 19.92 -0.55
N ARG A 146 8.77 19.63 0.45
CA ARG A 146 7.66 20.50 0.85
C ARG A 146 8.16 21.87 1.33
N SER A 147 7.79 22.92 0.61
CA SER A 147 7.93 24.31 1.07
C SER A 147 6.92 24.62 2.18
N ILE A 148 7.35 25.38 3.19
CA ILE A 148 6.52 25.80 4.33
C ILE A 148 5.31 26.64 3.90
N GLN A 149 5.37 27.29 2.73
CA GLN A 149 4.38 28.27 2.29
C GLN A 149 3.23 27.67 1.48
N GLU A 150 3.27 26.40 1.08
CA GLU A 150 2.25 25.79 0.24
C GLU A 150 1.87 24.39 0.73
N LEU A 151 0.56 24.15 0.89
CA LEU A 151 0.02 22.82 1.16
C LEU A 151 0.44 21.87 0.03
N GLY A 152 1.12 20.78 0.38
CA GLY A 152 1.60 19.78 -0.57
C GLY A 152 0.47 19.14 -1.37
N PHE A 153 0.77 18.74 -2.62
CA PHE A 153 -0.18 18.12 -3.53
C PHE A 153 -0.54 16.68 -3.13
N ALA A 154 0.41 15.96 -2.52
CA ALA A 154 0.19 14.60 -2.03
C ALA A 154 -0.46 14.57 -0.63
N PRO A 155 -1.24 13.52 -0.31
CA PRO A 155 -1.72 13.27 1.05
C PRO A 155 -0.57 13.31 2.08
N ASP A 156 -0.88 13.68 3.33
CA ASP A 156 0.14 13.61 4.37
C ASP A 156 0.52 12.15 4.64
N TYR A 157 1.82 11.90 4.67
CA TYR A 157 2.37 10.58 4.92
C TYR A 157 2.64 10.37 6.41
N TYR A 158 1.99 9.36 6.99
CA TYR A 158 2.11 9.01 8.42
C TYR A 158 3.08 7.85 8.67
N GLY A 159 3.88 7.50 7.67
CA GLY A 159 4.89 6.47 7.76
C GLY A 159 4.48 5.16 7.13
N SER A 160 5.47 4.27 7.10
CA SER A 160 5.40 2.93 6.56
C SER A 160 5.41 1.91 7.69
N TRP A 161 4.62 0.86 7.54
CA TRP A 161 4.35 -0.08 8.62
C TRP A 161 4.30 -1.51 8.10
N THR A 162 4.35 -2.45 9.03
CA THR A 162 4.19 -3.88 8.76
C THR A 162 3.37 -4.52 9.85
N PHE A 163 2.61 -5.55 9.51
CA PHE A 163 1.95 -6.43 10.47
C PHE A 163 2.07 -7.88 10.01
N ASP A 164 1.81 -8.81 10.92
CA ASP A 164 1.87 -10.24 10.63
C ASP A 164 0.47 -10.84 10.58
N LEU A 165 0.21 -11.62 9.53
CA LEU A 165 -0.92 -12.53 9.43
C LEU A 165 -0.44 -13.95 9.69
N MET A 166 -1.25 -14.73 10.40
CA MET A 166 -0.95 -16.12 10.74
C MET A 166 -1.96 -17.09 10.09
N PRO A 167 -1.99 -17.22 8.75
CA PRO A 167 -2.92 -18.15 8.12
C PRO A 167 -2.57 -19.61 8.42
N THR A 168 -3.59 -20.44 8.57
CA THR A 168 -3.47 -21.89 8.67
C THR A 168 -3.80 -22.51 7.32
N LEU A 169 -2.88 -23.31 6.77
CA LEU A 169 -3.05 -24.08 5.55
C LEU A 169 -2.59 -25.52 5.80
N GLN A 170 -3.45 -26.50 5.54
CA GLN A 170 -3.16 -27.93 5.77
C GLN A 170 -2.62 -28.19 7.19
N ASP A 171 -3.29 -27.66 8.21
CA ASP A 171 -2.92 -27.75 9.63
C ASP A 171 -1.56 -27.13 10.02
N LYS A 172 -0.87 -26.50 9.07
CA LYS A 172 0.35 -25.74 9.32
C LYS A 172 0.05 -24.25 9.44
N VAL A 173 0.54 -23.64 10.50
CA VAL A 173 0.48 -22.19 10.70
C VAL A 173 1.66 -21.54 10.00
N TYR A 174 1.37 -20.61 9.12
CA TYR A 174 2.39 -19.83 8.43
C TYR A 174 2.42 -18.41 8.98
N LYS A 175 3.57 -17.75 8.88
CA LYS A 175 3.72 -16.33 9.19
C LYS A 175 3.88 -15.54 7.90
N ARG A 176 3.00 -14.58 7.66
CA ARG A 176 3.06 -13.65 6.52
C ARG A 176 3.19 -12.22 7.02
N SER A 177 4.35 -11.60 6.78
CA SER A 177 4.55 -10.18 7.06
C SER A 177 4.05 -9.33 5.90
N ILE A 178 3.07 -8.47 6.16
CA ILE A 178 2.41 -7.63 5.15
C ILE A 178 2.85 -6.18 5.34
N ARG A 179 3.20 -5.51 4.23
CA ARG A 179 3.63 -4.12 4.22
C ARG A 179 2.46 -3.18 3.95
N LEU A 180 2.48 -2.01 4.58
CA LEU A 180 1.49 -0.97 4.35
C LEU A 180 2.09 0.42 4.51
N ILE A 181 1.38 1.42 3.99
CA ILE A 181 1.62 2.83 4.32
C ILE A 181 0.36 3.46 4.90
N LEU A 182 0.55 4.43 5.78
CA LEU A 182 -0.52 5.24 6.33
C LEU A 182 -0.48 6.63 5.72
N THR A 183 -1.62 7.12 5.22
CA THR A 183 -1.75 8.45 4.62
C THR A 183 -3.00 9.18 5.08
N ARG A 184 -3.07 10.49 4.84
CA ARG A 184 -4.21 11.33 5.22
C ARG A 184 -5.52 10.83 4.63
N TYR A 185 -6.50 10.57 5.49
CA TYR A 185 -7.88 10.38 5.07
C TYR A 185 -8.48 11.70 4.61
N SER A 186 -8.97 11.73 3.37
CA SER A 186 -9.59 12.91 2.75
C SER A 186 -11.04 12.58 2.45
N HIS A 187 -11.95 13.42 2.93
CA HIS A 187 -13.35 13.35 2.54
C HIS A 187 -13.56 14.16 1.27
N GLY A 188 -14.31 13.63 0.32
CA GLY A 188 -14.69 14.34 -0.89
C GLY A 188 -14.90 13.41 -2.07
N SER A 189 -15.25 14.02 -3.20
CA SER A 189 -15.40 13.34 -4.48
C SER A 189 -14.04 13.11 -5.13
N THR A 190 -13.88 11.96 -5.79
CA THR A 190 -12.72 11.67 -6.64
C THR A 190 -12.79 12.50 -7.92
N ILE A 191 -11.66 12.64 -8.63
CA ILE A 191 -11.66 13.28 -9.96
C ILE A 191 -12.58 12.51 -10.93
N GLN A 192 -12.68 11.19 -10.78
CA GLN A 192 -13.57 10.36 -11.60
C GLN A 192 -15.05 10.71 -11.36
N ASP A 193 -15.42 11.01 -10.12
CA ASP A 193 -16.77 11.48 -9.78
C ASP A 193 -17.07 12.86 -10.40
N LEU A 194 -16.03 13.69 -10.63
CA LEU A 194 -16.16 14.97 -11.35
C LEU A 194 -16.33 14.78 -12.87
N CYS A 195 -15.84 13.66 -13.41
CA CYS A 195 -15.84 13.37 -14.85
C CYS A 195 -17.00 12.49 -15.30
N THR A 196 -17.83 11.99 -14.37
CA THR A 196 -18.96 11.11 -14.70
C THR A 196 -20.14 11.95 -15.20
N PRO A 197 -20.68 11.66 -16.42
CA PRO A 197 -21.63 12.57 -17.10
C PRO A 197 -22.95 12.85 -16.35
N ASN A 198 -23.32 12.02 -15.37
CA ASN A 198 -24.66 12.00 -14.80
C ASN A 198 -24.74 12.31 -13.30
N THR A 199 -23.63 12.62 -12.62
CA THR A 199 -23.61 12.65 -11.15
C THR A 199 -23.51 14.04 -10.53
N PHE A 200 -22.82 15.04 -11.08
CA PHE A 200 -22.85 16.41 -10.51
C PHE A 200 -22.51 17.51 -11.52
N HIS A 201 -23.39 18.52 -11.61
CA HIS A 201 -23.20 19.81 -12.29
C HIS A 201 -22.19 20.69 -11.56
N TYR A 202 -20.91 20.31 -11.51
CA TYR A 202 -19.90 21.25 -11.04
C TYR A 202 -19.76 22.38 -12.06
N GLU A 203 -20.00 23.60 -11.60
CA GLU A 203 -19.85 24.78 -12.44
C GLU A 203 -18.44 24.83 -13.04
N GLU A 204 -18.34 25.29 -14.28
CA GLU A 204 -17.09 25.39 -15.01
C GLU A 204 -15.95 26.08 -14.23
N PRO A 205 -16.18 27.18 -13.48
CA PRO A 205 -15.13 27.80 -12.67
C PRO A 205 -14.54 26.86 -11.62
N TYR A 206 -15.35 25.98 -11.03
CA TYR A 206 -14.88 25.00 -10.06
C TYR A 206 -14.02 23.94 -10.73
N ARG A 207 -14.45 23.41 -11.88
CA ARG A 207 -13.70 22.40 -12.65
C ARG A 207 -12.34 22.96 -13.10
N LEU A 208 -12.31 24.18 -13.62
CA LEU A 208 -11.07 24.86 -14.01
C LEU A 208 -10.14 25.11 -12.82
N LYS A 209 -10.69 25.44 -11.65
CA LYS A 209 -9.91 25.59 -10.42
C LYS A 209 -9.25 24.28 -9.97
N VAL A 210 -9.96 23.15 -10.10
CA VAL A 210 -9.38 21.81 -9.83
C VAL A 210 -8.28 21.49 -10.84
N ALA A 211 -8.54 21.66 -12.14
CA ALA A 211 -7.55 21.42 -13.20
C ALA A 211 -6.29 22.27 -13.02
N ALA A 212 -6.44 23.56 -12.68
CA ALA A 212 -5.32 24.45 -12.41
C ALA A 212 -4.47 23.98 -11.21
N LYS A 213 -5.11 23.44 -10.15
CA LYS A 213 -4.39 22.85 -9.02
C LYS A 213 -3.63 21.58 -9.41
N LEU A 214 -4.20 20.71 -10.25
CA LEU A 214 -3.54 19.50 -10.75
C LEU A 214 -2.31 19.86 -11.60
N LEU A 215 -2.45 20.79 -12.55
CA LEU A 215 -1.34 21.24 -13.41
C LEU A 215 -0.22 21.89 -12.60
N LYS A 216 -0.56 22.70 -11.59
CA LYS A 216 0.44 23.25 -10.65
C LYS A 216 1.17 22.16 -9.88
N GLY A 217 0.51 21.05 -9.55
CA GLY A 217 1.14 19.87 -8.96
C GLY A 217 2.16 19.23 -9.91
N ILE A 218 1.75 18.95 -11.15
CA ILE A 218 2.59 18.30 -12.17
C ILE A 218 3.86 19.11 -12.45
N ILE A 219 3.75 20.44 -12.63
CA ILE A 219 4.91 21.31 -12.90
C ILE A 219 5.95 21.21 -11.77
N LYS A 220 5.50 21.07 -10.51
CA LYS A 220 6.40 20.96 -9.36
C LYS A 220 7.10 19.61 -9.26
N GLU A 221 6.51 18.55 -9.81
CA GLU A 221 7.18 17.24 -9.88
C GLU A 221 8.23 17.20 -11.00
N LEU A 222 8.13 18.08 -12.00
CA LEU A 222 9.03 18.11 -13.17
C LEU A 222 10.22 19.08 -13.03
N GLY A 223 10.23 19.98 -12.04
CA GLY A 223 11.27 21.00 -11.85
C GLY A 223 12.11 20.73 -10.60
#